data_AF-A0A429GHT8-F1
#
_entry.id   AF-A0A429GHT8-F1
#
_cell.length_a   1.000
_cell.length_b   1.000
_cell.length_c   1.000
_cell.angle_alpha   90.00
_cell.angle_beta   90.00
_cell.angle_gamma   90.00
#
_symmetry.space_group_name_H-M   'P 1'
#
loop_
_entity.id
_entity.type
_entity.pdbx_description
1 polymer ?
#
loop_
_entity_poly.entity_id
_entity_poly.type
_entity_poly.pdbx_seq_one_letter_code
_entity_poly.pdbx_strand_id
1 'polypeptide(L)'
;MRSSYKLAISLSFLFLPVICATGQYGGWAYAGYKYNKASIAPFTTGLSANIYTINPVVYDAHLAEWISVTFQSNNPRTPYYWVQLGYWKSPSYGLHYYYEWWDQNGYSGPQFLGYGPGPGTTHLYFVQKTGVTFTTWYYYIDYYLIASKYLSLPSPYAVDLRAEAEVSYTTNNPPKTSITGTHFSYLEYNYGGSWSLWDQHSVVLDPPYHIIEVSDYEFYAYGP
;
A
#
# COMPACT_ATOMS: atom_id res chain seq x y z
N MET A 1 3.74 -39.10 -73.37
CA MET A 1 2.65 -38.83 -72.40
C MET A 1 3.20 -39.15 -71.02
N ARG A 2 3.36 -38.13 -70.17
CA ARG A 2 4.12 -38.22 -68.90
C ARG A 2 3.21 -38.69 -67.76
N SER A 3 3.67 -39.71 -67.06
CA SER A 3 3.10 -40.27 -65.82
C SER A 3 3.12 -39.23 -64.69
N SER A 4 2.01 -39.05 -64.00
CA SER A 4 1.92 -38.22 -62.79
C SER A 4 1.74 -39.12 -61.57
N TYR A 5 2.80 -39.27 -60.78
CA TYR A 5 2.78 -39.89 -59.47
C TYR A 5 2.06 -38.97 -58.49
N LYS A 6 1.02 -39.45 -57.80
CA LYS A 6 0.41 -38.75 -56.66
C LYS A 6 1.23 -39.03 -55.41
N LEU A 7 1.97 -38.02 -54.94
CA LEU A 7 2.65 -38.03 -53.65
C LEU A 7 1.64 -37.63 -52.57
N ALA A 8 1.30 -38.55 -51.67
CA ALA A 8 0.49 -38.26 -50.49
C ALA A 8 1.41 -37.73 -49.38
N ILE A 9 1.26 -36.46 -49.00
CA ILE A 9 1.95 -35.86 -47.85
C ILE A 9 1.07 -36.05 -46.62
N SER A 10 1.48 -36.94 -45.72
CA SER A 10 0.91 -37.06 -44.38
C SER A 10 1.44 -35.91 -43.51
N LEU A 11 0.57 -34.99 -43.12
CA LEU A 11 0.90 -33.92 -42.18
C LEU A 11 0.68 -34.43 -40.75
N SER A 12 1.75 -34.91 -40.12
CA SER A 12 1.73 -35.27 -38.70
C SER A 12 1.78 -33.99 -37.87
N PHE A 13 0.64 -33.58 -37.30
CA PHE A 13 0.61 -32.53 -36.28
C PHE A 13 1.27 -33.06 -35.00
N LEU A 14 2.50 -32.61 -34.74
CA LEU A 14 3.15 -32.75 -33.44
C LEU A 14 2.39 -31.89 -32.43
N PHE A 15 1.56 -32.52 -31.60
CA PHE A 15 1.06 -31.90 -30.37
C PHE A 15 2.24 -31.76 -29.41
N LEU A 16 2.84 -30.58 -29.35
CA LEU A 16 3.65 -30.21 -28.21
C LEU A 16 2.69 -30.08 -27.01
N PRO A 17 2.93 -30.77 -25.88
CA PRO A 17 2.18 -30.48 -24.67
C PRO A 17 2.50 -29.03 -24.28
N VAL A 18 1.48 -28.17 -24.32
CA VAL A 18 1.54 -26.88 -23.64
C VAL A 18 1.66 -27.22 -22.16
N ILE A 19 2.88 -27.11 -21.64
CA ILE A 19 3.11 -27.09 -20.19
C ILE A 19 2.45 -25.80 -19.71
N CYS A 20 1.20 -25.92 -19.26
CA CYS A 20 0.56 -24.85 -18.52
C CYS A 20 1.32 -24.75 -17.20
N ALA A 21 2.16 -23.73 -17.06
CA ALA A 21 2.82 -23.45 -15.79
C ALA A 21 1.72 -23.17 -14.76
N THR A 22 1.50 -24.11 -13.84
CA THR A 22 0.65 -23.89 -12.66
C THR A 22 1.46 -23.07 -11.65
N GLY A 23 1.65 -21.78 -11.95
CA GLY A 23 2.10 -20.82 -10.95
C GLY A 23 0.87 -20.27 -10.23
N GLN A 24 0.66 -20.65 -8.97
CA GLN A 24 -0.15 -19.84 -8.07
C GLN A 24 0.58 -18.52 -7.88
N TYR A 25 0.01 -17.42 -8.36
CA TYR A 25 0.50 -16.08 -8.07
C TYR A 25 -0.53 -15.36 -7.21
N GLY A 26 -0.07 -14.65 -6.18
CA GLY A 26 -0.87 -13.68 -5.43
C GLY A 26 -0.49 -12.26 -5.84
N GLY A 27 -1.37 -11.29 -5.59
CA GLY A 27 -1.15 -9.88 -5.87
C GLY A 27 -1.79 -8.99 -4.80
N TRP A 28 -1.68 -7.69 -5.01
CA TRP A 28 -2.25 -6.64 -4.16
C TRP A 28 -3.10 -5.71 -5.02
N ALA A 29 -4.17 -5.20 -4.43
CA ALA A 29 -4.99 -4.16 -5.04
C ALA A 29 -5.17 -3.02 -4.05
N TYR A 30 -5.04 -1.80 -4.56
CA TYR A 30 -4.98 -0.57 -3.78
C TYR A 30 -6.13 0.37 -4.11
N ALA A 31 -6.57 1.14 -3.12
CA ALA A 31 -7.50 2.26 -3.30
C ALA A 31 -7.17 3.39 -2.34
N GLY A 32 -6.87 4.58 -2.87
CA GLY A 32 -6.61 5.75 -2.06
C GLY A 32 -5.93 6.87 -2.83
N TYR A 33 -5.14 7.66 -2.11
CA TYR A 33 -4.50 8.83 -2.66
C TYR A 33 -3.00 8.90 -2.41
N LYS A 34 -2.33 9.50 -3.40
CA LYS A 34 -0.95 9.95 -3.33
C LYS A 34 -0.92 11.48 -3.35
N TYR A 35 -0.23 12.08 -2.39
CA TYR A 35 0.00 13.53 -2.37
C TYR A 35 1.03 13.92 -3.45
N ASN A 36 0.69 14.87 -4.31
CA ASN A 36 1.46 15.21 -5.52
C ASN A 36 2.65 16.16 -5.28
N LYS A 37 3.40 15.99 -4.18
CA LYS A 37 4.52 16.87 -3.85
C LYS A 37 5.85 16.13 -3.80
N ALA A 38 6.46 15.97 -4.97
CA ALA A 38 7.82 15.46 -5.10
C ALA A 38 8.84 16.53 -4.65
N SER A 39 9.05 16.65 -3.33
CA SER A 39 10.07 17.52 -2.75
C SER A 39 11.12 16.71 -1.97
N ILE A 40 12.35 17.25 -1.91
CA ILE A 40 13.39 16.68 -1.06
C ILE A 40 12.96 16.86 0.39
N ALA A 41 13.00 15.79 1.17
CA ALA A 41 12.54 15.80 2.56
C ALA A 41 13.24 16.91 3.38
N PRO A 42 12.51 17.90 3.90
CA PRO A 42 13.05 18.88 4.83
C PRO A 42 13.34 18.23 6.19
N PHE A 43 13.86 18.99 7.16
CA PHE A 43 14.24 18.49 8.49
C PHE A 43 13.10 17.70 9.17
N THR A 44 11.89 18.24 9.13
CA THR A 44 10.66 17.57 9.61
C THR A 44 9.87 17.05 8.42
N THR A 45 9.49 15.79 8.45
CA THR A 45 8.56 15.23 7.44
C THR A 45 7.59 14.30 8.14
N GLY A 46 6.30 14.45 7.87
CA GLY A 46 5.28 13.59 8.45
C GLY A 46 3.99 13.60 7.67
N LEU A 47 3.18 12.60 7.97
CA LEU A 47 1.83 12.40 7.46
C LEU A 47 0.94 12.00 8.63
N SER A 48 -0.27 12.54 8.67
CA SER A 48 -1.32 12.17 9.59
C SER A 48 -2.63 11.96 8.85
N ALA A 49 -3.47 11.08 9.38
CA ALA A 49 -4.83 10.88 8.92
C ALA A 49 -5.69 10.33 10.04
N ASN A 50 -6.97 10.69 10.05
CA ASN A 50 -7.99 9.94 10.75
C ASN A 50 -8.48 8.81 9.83
N ILE A 51 -8.45 7.57 10.31
CA ILE A 51 -8.94 6.41 9.57
C ILE A 51 -10.12 5.79 10.32
N TYR A 52 -11.26 5.64 9.64
CA TYR A 52 -12.41 4.91 10.16
C TYR A 52 -12.21 3.41 10.00
N THR A 53 -12.34 2.67 11.10
CA THR A 53 -12.06 1.23 11.13
C THR A 53 -13.25 0.43 10.63
N ILE A 54 -13.12 -0.18 9.46
CA ILE A 54 -14.04 -1.20 8.98
C ILE A 54 -13.62 -2.58 9.48
N ASN A 55 -14.55 -3.54 9.43
CA ASN A 55 -14.29 -4.92 9.86
C ASN A 55 -14.96 -5.94 8.92
N PRO A 56 -14.63 -5.92 7.62
CA PRO A 56 -15.20 -6.86 6.65
C PRO A 56 -14.72 -8.29 6.94
N VAL A 57 -15.44 -9.29 6.43
CA VAL A 57 -14.93 -10.67 6.45
C VAL A 57 -13.74 -10.76 5.50
N VAL A 58 -12.67 -11.40 5.95
CA VAL A 58 -11.45 -11.62 5.17
C VAL A 58 -11.29 -13.12 4.97
N TYR A 59 -11.26 -13.57 3.71
CA TYR A 59 -11.35 -15.00 3.36
C TYR A 59 -9.98 -15.65 3.14
N ASP A 60 -9.26 -15.18 2.12
CA ASP A 60 -8.12 -15.90 1.54
C ASP A 60 -6.79 -15.17 1.77
N ALA A 61 -6.83 -13.96 2.34
CA ALA A 61 -5.73 -12.99 2.27
C ALA A 61 -5.85 -11.94 3.39
N HIS A 62 -5.33 -10.72 3.24
CA HIS A 62 -5.42 -9.65 4.23
C HIS A 62 -6.12 -8.39 3.72
N LEU A 63 -6.57 -7.57 4.68
CA LEU A 63 -6.94 -6.17 4.51
C LEU A 63 -5.95 -5.33 5.31
N ALA A 64 -5.52 -4.19 4.77
CA ALA A 64 -4.85 -3.16 5.53
C ALA A 64 -5.37 -1.78 5.11
N GLU A 65 -5.47 -0.85 6.06
CA GLU A 65 -5.66 0.57 5.79
C GLU A 65 -4.59 1.35 6.52
N TRP A 66 -3.92 2.23 5.79
CA TRP A 66 -2.69 2.82 6.27
C TRP A 66 -2.40 4.20 5.71
N ILE A 67 -1.52 4.89 6.41
CA ILE A 67 -0.77 6.04 5.91
C ILE A 67 0.69 5.66 5.74
N SER A 68 1.34 6.18 4.69
CA SER A 68 2.75 5.94 4.46
C SER A 68 3.49 7.17 3.94
N VAL A 69 4.78 7.19 4.26
CA VAL A 69 5.74 8.07 3.64
C VAL A 69 6.66 7.19 2.81
N THR A 70 6.59 7.32 1.49
CA THR A 70 7.42 6.59 0.54
C THR A 70 8.63 7.45 0.15
N PHE A 71 9.81 6.86 0.10
CA PHE A 71 11.05 7.50 -0.34
C PHE A 71 11.42 6.99 -1.71
N GLN A 72 11.40 7.88 -2.69
CA GLN A 72 11.81 7.59 -4.05
C GLN A 72 13.28 7.99 -4.22
N SER A 73 14.12 6.99 -4.48
CA SER A 73 15.50 7.23 -4.92
C SER A 73 15.50 7.81 -6.33
N ASN A 74 16.48 8.66 -6.63
CA ASN A 74 16.78 9.11 -8.00
C ASN A 74 17.31 7.97 -8.90
N ASN A 75 17.63 6.81 -8.34
CA ASN A 75 18.03 5.63 -9.09
C ASN A 75 16.80 4.78 -9.49
N PRO A 76 16.49 4.63 -10.79
CA PRO A 76 15.32 3.90 -11.27
C PRO A 76 15.36 2.39 -11.01
N ARG A 77 16.50 1.85 -10.54
CA ARG A 77 16.66 0.44 -10.17
C ARG A 77 16.55 0.19 -8.68
N THR A 78 16.41 1.25 -7.88
CA THR A 78 16.31 1.15 -6.43
C THR A 78 14.83 0.98 -6.04
N PRO A 79 14.49 -0.01 -5.19
CA PRO A 79 13.12 -0.17 -4.72
C PRO A 79 12.64 1.10 -4.02
N TYR A 80 11.33 1.33 -4.05
CA TYR A 80 10.72 2.32 -3.17
C TYR A 80 10.96 1.87 -1.72
N TYR A 81 11.37 2.81 -0.88
CA TYR A 81 11.45 2.61 0.57
C TYR A 81 10.24 3.23 1.22
N TRP A 82 9.86 2.80 2.41
CA TRP A 82 8.71 3.41 3.09
C TRP A 82 8.75 3.25 4.59
N VAL A 83 7.95 4.10 5.23
CA VAL A 83 7.39 3.86 6.55
C VAL A 83 5.89 3.87 6.45
N GLN A 84 5.24 2.96 7.16
CA GLN A 84 3.81 2.76 7.07
C GLN A 84 3.23 2.51 8.46
N LEU A 85 2.02 3.02 8.68
CA LEU A 85 1.28 2.91 9.93
C LEU A 85 -0.20 2.78 9.62
N GLY A 86 -0.85 1.83 10.27
CA GLY A 86 -2.26 1.59 10.03
C GLY A 86 -2.81 0.46 10.88
N TYR A 87 -3.84 -0.19 10.37
CA TYR A 87 -4.36 -1.42 10.92
C TYR A 87 -4.47 -2.50 9.85
N TRP A 88 -4.44 -3.74 10.29
CA TRP A 88 -4.41 -4.93 9.45
C TRP A 88 -5.41 -5.96 9.98
N LYS A 89 -6.04 -6.69 9.06
CA LYS A 89 -6.84 -7.87 9.36
C LYS A 89 -6.47 -9.04 8.46
N SER A 90 -6.43 -10.23 9.04
CA SER A 90 -6.12 -11.52 8.38
C SER A 90 -7.26 -12.52 8.67
N PRO A 91 -7.36 -13.67 7.98
CA PRO A 91 -8.35 -14.70 8.33
C PRO A 91 -7.97 -15.40 9.63
N SER A 92 -6.67 -15.37 9.98
CA SER A 92 -6.10 -16.05 11.16
C SER A 92 -6.15 -15.24 12.45
N TYR A 93 -6.43 -13.94 12.41
CA TYR A 93 -6.50 -13.07 13.59
C TYR A 93 -7.34 -11.81 13.32
N GLY A 94 -7.77 -11.14 14.39
CA GLY A 94 -8.63 -9.95 14.31
C GLY A 94 -7.93 -8.71 13.75
N LEU A 95 -8.50 -7.53 14.05
CA LEU A 95 -7.87 -6.25 13.73
C LEU A 95 -6.68 -6.01 14.66
N HIS A 96 -5.53 -5.68 14.08
CA HIS A 96 -4.33 -5.28 14.81
C HIS A 96 -3.80 -3.96 14.25
N TYR A 97 -3.36 -3.08 15.14
CA TYR A 97 -2.50 -1.99 14.71
C TYR A 97 -1.16 -2.57 14.24
N TYR A 98 -0.60 -1.97 13.20
CA TYR A 98 0.72 -2.35 12.73
C TYR A 98 1.52 -1.14 12.29
N TYR A 99 2.82 -1.29 12.33
CA TYR A 99 3.75 -0.39 11.66
C TYR A 99 4.76 -1.22 10.88
N GLU A 100 5.28 -0.63 9.82
CA GLU A 100 6.10 -1.34 8.85
C GLU A 100 7.10 -0.38 8.23
N TRP A 101 8.28 -0.89 7.87
CA TRP A 101 9.26 -0.12 7.12
C TRP A 101 10.02 -0.98 6.13
N TRP A 102 10.53 -0.31 5.10
CA TRP A 102 11.53 -0.83 4.20
C TRP A 102 12.59 0.25 4.02
N ASP A 103 13.85 -0.07 4.32
CA ASP A 103 14.99 0.83 4.14
C ASP A 103 16.11 0.17 3.30
N GLN A 104 17.28 0.80 3.18
CA GLN A 104 18.39 0.25 2.39
C GLN A 104 18.89 -1.12 2.87
N ASN A 105 18.62 -1.50 4.12
CA ASN A 105 19.02 -2.78 4.68
C ASN A 105 18.00 -3.89 4.37
N GLY A 106 16.85 -3.53 3.79
CA GLY A 106 15.84 -4.45 3.31
C GLY A 106 14.48 -4.27 3.99
N TYR A 107 13.61 -5.22 3.70
CA TYR A 107 12.23 -5.26 4.19
C TYR A 107 12.14 -6.08 5.48
N SER A 108 11.57 -5.51 6.54
CA SER A 108 11.44 -6.17 7.85
C SER A 108 10.12 -6.90 8.09
N GLY A 109 9.15 -6.77 7.18
CA GLY A 109 7.78 -7.22 7.45
C GLY A 109 7.00 -6.29 8.39
N PRO A 110 5.66 -6.44 8.44
CA PRO A 110 4.82 -5.68 9.37
C PRO A 110 5.07 -6.10 10.82
N GLN A 111 5.09 -5.12 11.71
CA GLN A 111 5.17 -5.32 13.15
C GLN A 111 3.79 -5.08 13.77
N PHE A 112 3.16 -6.14 14.25
CA PHE A 112 1.82 -6.07 14.86
C PHE A 112 1.91 -5.73 16.34
N LEU A 113 1.09 -4.78 16.78
CA LEU A 113 0.86 -4.57 18.21
C LEU A 113 -0.06 -5.68 18.75
N GLY A 114 0.02 -5.96 20.05
CA GLY A 114 -0.84 -6.95 20.71
C GLY A 114 -2.32 -6.54 20.82
N TYR A 115 -2.71 -5.41 20.22
CA TYR A 115 -4.05 -4.84 20.24
C TYR A 115 -4.33 -4.12 18.91
N GLY A 116 -5.58 -3.78 18.66
CA GLY A 116 -6.03 -3.10 17.44
C GLY A 116 -7.23 -2.20 17.68
N PRO A 117 -7.70 -1.51 16.63
CA PRO A 117 -8.85 -0.63 16.71
C PRO A 117 -10.14 -1.44 16.87
N GLY A 118 -11.15 -0.81 17.47
CA GLY A 118 -12.50 -1.34 17.51
C GLY A 118 -13.20 -1.18 16.14
N PRO A 119 -14.02 -2.14 15.70
CA PRO A 119 -14.87 -1.92 14.53
C PRO A 119 -15.77 -0.68 14.71
N GLY A 120 -15.80 0.20 13.72
CA GLY A 120 -16.61 1.41 13.72
C GLY A 120 -16.05 2.58 14.54
N THR A 121 -14.79 2.51 14.98
CA THR A 121 -14.10 3.64 15.62
C THR A 121 -13.22 4.37 14.62
N THR A 122 -12.91 5.64 14.92
CA THR A 122 -11.94 6.44 14.14
C THR A 122 -10.76 6.74 15.03
N HIS A 123 -9.57 6.52 14.50
CA HIS A 123 -8.31 6.77 15.20
C HIS A 123 -7.42 7.70 14.39
N LEU A 124 -6.64 8.52 15.08
CA LEU A 124 -5.61 9.34 14.47
C LEU A 124 -4.36 8.50 14.30
N TYR A 125 -3.88 8.35 13.08
CA TYR A 125 -2.61 7.73 12.75
C TYR A 125 -1.66 8.83 12.32
N PHE A 126 -0.44 8.82 12.84
CA PHE A 126 0.54 9.83 12.45
C PHE A 126 1.97 9.28 12.51
N VAL A 127 2.70 9.51 11.42
CA VAL A 127 4.13 9.16 11.28
C VAL A 127 4.93 10.42 11.01
N GLN A 128 6.05 10.58 11.71
CA GLN A 128 6.96 11.70 11.44
C GLN A 128 8.41 11.34 11.72
N LYS A 129 9.31 12.06 11.04
CA LYS A 129 10.71 12.20 11.46
C LYS A 129 10.96 13.60 12.02
N THR A 130 11.90 13.69 12.96
CA THR A 130 12.40 14.96 13.49
C THR A 130 13.92 15.00 13.43
N GLY A 131 14.50 16.13 13.03
CA GLY A 131 15.95 16.38 13.10
C GLY A 131 16.67 16.34 11.76
N VAL A 132 17.96 16.71 11.79
CA VAL A 132 18.80 16.98 10.60
C VAL A 132 19.53 15.74 10.09
N THR A 133 19.98 14.87 11.01
CA THR A 133 20.94 13.79 10.72
C THR A 133 20.45 12.41 11.15
N PHE A 134 19.43 12.34 12.02
CA PHE A 134 18.88 11.08 12.53
C PHE A 134 17.57 10.79 11.81
N THR A 135 17.56 9.74 11.00
CA THR A 135 16.39 9.20 10.31
C THR A 135 15.57 8.30 11.24
N THR A 136 15.33 8.78 12.46
CA THR A 136 14.38 8.12 13.37
C THR A 136 12.98 8.56 12.99
N TRP A 137 12.18 7.58 12.59
CA TRP A 137 10.75 7.71 12.37
C TRP A 137 10.01 7.32 13.63
N TYR A 138 9.03 8.13 13.99
CA TYR A 138 8.19 7.97 15.15
C TYR A 138 6.77 7.68 14.67
N TYR A 139 6.15 6.67 15.27
CA TYR A 139 4.83 6.16 14.91
C TYR A 139 3.90 6.40 16.08
N TYR A 140 2.75 7.01 15.82
CA TYR A 140 1.80 7.38 16.85
C TYR A 140 0.37 7.03 16.47
N ILE A 141 -0.40 6.60 17.47
CA ILE A 141 -1.84 6.38 17.36
C ILE A 141 -2.50 7.17 18.48
N ASP A 142 -3.49 7.99 18.16
CA ASP A 142 -4.21 8.88 19.10
C ASP A 142 -3.26 9.68 20.01
N TYR A 143 -2.21 10.25 19.41
CA TYR A 143 -1.12 10.99 20.08
C TYR A 143 -0.20 10.16 21.00
N TYR A 144 -0.41 8.85 21.14
CA TYR A 144 0.48 7.96 21.87
C TYR A 144 1.60 7.45 20.98
N LEU A 145 2.86 7.59 21.41
CA LEU A 145 4.00 7.00 20.73
C LEU A 145 3.94 5.48 20.87
N ILE A 146 3.78 4.76 19.76
CA ILE A 146 3.72 3.29 19.75
C ILE A 146 5.07 2.65 19.41
N ALA A 147 5.89 3.33 18.61
CA ALA A 147 7.19 2.82 18.16
C ALA A 147 8.07 3.96 17.63
N SER A 148 9.38 3.69 17.60
CA SER A 148 10.35 4.50 16.85
C SER A 148 11.35 3.60 16.13
N LYS A 149 11.73 3.96 14.91
CA LYS A 149 12.70 3.20 14.10
C LYS A 149 13.70 4.10 13.40
N TYR A 150 14.97 3.78 13.55
CA TYR A 150 16.04 4.38 12.77
C TYR A 150 16.13 3.69 11.40
N LEU A 151 16.14 4.47 10.31
CA LEU A 151 16.15 3.95 8.94
C LEU A 151 17.37 4.42 8.16
N SER A 152 17.99 3.53 7.39
CA SER A 152 19.00 3.92 6.41
C SER A 152 18.34 4.24 5.07
N LEU A 153 18.34 5.51 4.66
CA LEU A 153 17.72 5.97 3.40
C LEU A 153 18.78 6.53 2.43
N PRO A 154 18.64 6.30 1.10
CA PRO A 154 19.60 6.80 0.12
C PRO A 154 19.46 8.31 -0.10
N SER A 155 20.47 9.10 0.25
CA SER A 155 20.46 10.55 -0.01
C SER A 155 21.00 10.89 -1.43
N PRO A 156 20.37 11.81 -2.19
CA PRO A 156 19.09 12.46 -1.93
C PRO A 156 17.90 11.55 -2.31
N TYR A 157 16.78 11.74 -1.63
CA TYR A 157 15.51 11.05 -1.92
C TYR A 157 14.36 12.06 -1.98
N ALA A 158 13.44 11.84 -2.92
CA ALA A 158 12.15 12.52 -2.93
C ALA A 158 11.19 11.78 -2.00
N VAL A 159 10.19 12.50 -1.49
CA VAL A 159 9.15 11.93 -0.63
C VAL A 159 7.80 12.01 -1.32
N ASP A 160 7.09 10.89 -1.29
CA ASP A 160 5.67 10.80 -1.59
C ASP A 160 4.89 10.45 -0.31
N LEU A 161 3.71 11.04 -0.15
CA LEU A 161 2.80 10.72 0.96
C LEU A 161 1.61 9.96 0.40
N ARG A 162 1.14 8.95 1.13
CA ARG A 162 0.06 8.08 0.68
C ARG A 162 -0.89 7.75 1.81
N ALA A 163 -2.18 7.71 1.49
CA ALA A 163 -3.24 7.21 2.35
C ALA A 163 -4.06 6.22 1.53
N GLU A 164 -3.96 4.93 1.83
CA GLU A 164 -4.45 3.85 0.97
C GLU A 164 -5.06 2.72 1.79
N ALA A 165 -6.07 2.08 1.21
CA ALA A 165 -6.52 0.75 1.57
C ALA A 165 -5.87 -0.26 0.62
N GLU A 166 -5.44 -1.39 1.17
CA GLU A 166 -4.85 -2.51 0.44
C GLU A 166 -5.62 -3.79 0.79
N VAL A 167 -5.86 -4.61 -0.22
CA VAL A 167 -6.17 -6.02 -0.02
C VAL A 167 -5.23 -6.90 -0.82
N SER A 168 -4.86 -8.05 -0.26
CA SER A 168 -4.20 -9.09 -1.04
C SER A 168 -5.22 -10.05 -1.65
N TYR A 169 -4.85 -10.68 -2.75
CA TYR A 169 -5.68 -11.69 -3.42
C TYR A 169 -4.80 -12.74 -4.11
N THR A 170 -5.41 -13.86 -4.52
CA THR A 170 -4.76 -14.91 -5.32
C THR A 170 -5.28 -14.84 -6.75
N THR A 171 -4.46 -15.01 -7.79
CA THR A 171 -4.87 -14.81 -9.19
C THR A 171 -6.05 -15.67 -9.64
N ASN A 172 -6.37 -16.74 -8.91
CA ASN A 172 -7.50 -17.61 -9.19
C ASN A 172 -8.85 -17.09 -8.64
N ASN A 173 -8.84 -16.02 -7.83
CA ASN A 173 -10.04 -15.36 -7.29
C ASN A 173 -9.76 -13.85 -7.14
N PRO A 174 -10.53 -12.95 -7.78
CA PRO A 174 -10.42 -11.51 -7.52
C PRO A 174 -10.63 -11.22 -6.01
N PRO A 175 -10.24 -10.05 -5.50
CA PRO A 175 -10.51 -9.68 -4.13
C PRO A 175 -11.99 -9.88 -3.78
N LYS A 176 -12.24 -10.62 -2.70
CA LYS A 176 -13.58 -10.84 -2.11
C LYS A 176 -13.72 -10.10 -0.76
N THR A 177 -12.68 -9.38 -0.38
CA THR A 177 -12.61 -8.64 0.88
C THR A 177 -12.99 -7.20 0.61
N SER A 178 -14.20 -6.83 1.05
CA SER A 178 -14.74 -5.51 0.78
C SER A 178 -14.02 -4.42 1.57
N ILE A 179 -13.59 -3.37 0.88
CA ILE A 179 -13.13 -2.11 1.51
C ILE A 179 -14.28 -1.10 1.66
N THR A 180 -15.53 -1.54 1.45
CA THR A 180 -16.68 -0.64 1.51
C THR A 180 -16.84 -0.07 2.92
N GLY A 181 -16.80 1.26 3.01
CA GLY A 181 -16.90 2.01 4.26
C GLY A 181 -15.56 2.52 4.77
N THR A 182 -14.45 2.18 4.13
CA THR A 182 -13.17 2.85 4.34
C THR A 182 -13.35 4.35 4.20
N HIS A 183 -12.85 5.09 5.19
CA HIS A 183 -12.92 6.55 5.19
C HIS A 183 -11.65 7.13 5.81
N PHE A 184 -10.98 7.97 5.04
CA PHE A 184 -9.84 8.77 5.47
C PHE A 184 -10.27 10.22 5.55
N SER A 185 -9.98 10.90 6.65
CA SER A 185 -10.30 12.31 6.86
C SER A 185 -9.15 13.05 7.55
N TYR A 186 -9.14 14.37 7.44
CA TYR A 186 -8.09 15.23 8.01
C TYR A 186 -6.69 14.74 7.59
N LEU A 187 -6.51 14.47 6.29
CA LEU A 187 -5.20 14.18 5.74
C LEU A 187 -4.31 15.42 5.87
N GLU A 188 -3.27 15.35 6.70
CA GLU A 188 -2.33 16.45 6.87
C GLU A 188 -0.91 15.97 6.59
N TYR A 189 -0.09 16.90 6.10
CA TYR A 189 1.33 16.68 5.93
C TYR A 189 2.13 17.73 6.69
N ASN A 190 3.36 17.37 7.03
CA ASN A 190 4.36 18.31 7.50
C ASN A 190 5.60 18.20 6.63
N TYR A 191 6.05 19.32 6.07
CA TYR A 191 7.30 19.44 5.33
C TYR A 191 8.14 20.60 5.89
N GLY A 192 8.63 20.46 7.13
CA GLY A 192 9.59 21.39 7.72
C GLY A 192 8.96 22.64 8.35
N GLY A 193 7.69 22.56 8.74
CA GLY A 193 6.94 23.68 9.30
C GLY A 193 5.74 23.21 10.12
N SER A 194 4.60 23.89 9.95
CA SER A 194 3.34 23.46 10.54
C SER A 194 2.71 22.32 9.74
N TRP A 195 1.90 21.51 10.42
CA TRP A 195 0.98 20.59 9.76
C TRP A 195 0.01 21.38 8.88
N SER A 196 -0.23 20.90 7.67
CA SER A 196 -1.13 21.50 6.69
C SER A 196 -2.01 20.41 6.11
N LEU A 197 -3.30 20.70 5.94
CA LEU A 197 -4.21 19.83 5.21
C LEU A 197 -3.69 19.61 3.79
N TRP A 198 -3.96 18.42 3.25
CA TRP A 198 -3.73 18.15 1.84
C TRP A 198 -4.52 19.14 0.97
N ASP A 199 -3.86 19.66 -0.04
CA ASP A 199 -4.35 20.65 -0.99
C ASP A 199 -4.24 20.17 -2.46
N GLN A 200 -3.75 18.95 -2.66
CA GLN A 200 -3.60 18.30 -3.97
C GLN A 200 -3.33 16.81 -3.81
N HIS A 201 -3.80 15.99 -4.74
CA HIS A 201 -3.54 14.55 -4.73
C HIS A 201 -3.88 13.91 -6.07
N SER A 202 -3.39 12.69 -6.26
CA SER A 202 -3.73 11.81 -7.38
C SER A 202 -4.36 10.54 -6.85
N VAL A 203 -5.35 10.05 -7.58
CA VAL A 203 -5.98 8.74 -7.39
C VAL A 203 -4.97 7.61 -7.60
N VAL A 204 -4.88 6.69 -6.64
CA VAL A 204 -4.23 5.38 -6.77
C VAL A 204 -5.32 4.32 -6.59
N LEU A 205 -5.66 3.61 -7.65
CA LEU A 205 -6.85 2.76 -7.65
C LEU A 205 -6.74 1.59 -8.62
N ASP A 206 -6.82 0.37 -8.09
CA ASP A 206 -6.93 -0.85 -8.87
C ASP A 206 -8.41 -1.26 -9.04
N PRO A 207 -8.86 -1.66 -10.24
CA PRO A 207 -10.19 -2.25 -10.41
C PRO A 207 -10.36 -3.50 -9.53
N PRO A 208 -11.54 -3.76 -8.95
CA PRO A 208 -12.81 -3.07 -9.12
C PRO A 208 -13.10 -2.01 -8.04
N TYR A 209 -12.06 -1.46 -7.40
CA TYR A 209 -12.26 -0.45 -6.37
C TYR A 209 -12.66 0.89 -6.96
N HIS A 210 -13.22 1.70 -6.08
CA HIS A 210 -13.65 3.05 -6.36
C HIS A 210 -13.36 3.95 -5.17
N ILE A 211 -13.24 5.24 -5.46
CA ILE A 211 -13.10 6.28 -4.45
C ILE A 211 -14.09 7.40 -4.73
N ILE A 212 -14.61 7.98 -3.66
CA ILE A 212 -15.38 9.22 -3.69
C ILE A 212 -14.61 10.24 -2.89
N GLU A 213 -14.15 11.28 -3.59
CA GLU A 213 -13.59 12.46 -2.95
C GLU A 213 -14.67 13.27 -2.26
N VAL A 214 -14.43 13.64 -1.01
CA VAL A 214 -15.25 14.61 -0.28
C VAL A 214 -14.58 15.98 -0.36
N SER A 215 -13.26 16.01 -0.18
CA SER A 215 -12.38 17.17 -0.33
C SER A 215 -10.93 16.72 -0.56
N ASP A 216 -10.01 17.66 -0.79
CA ASP A 216 -8.58 17.36 -0.98
C ASP A 216 -7.93 16.60 0.19
N TYR A 217 -8.56 16.60 1.37
CA TYR A 217 -8.07 15.98 2.59
C TYR A 217 -9.02 14.91 3.17
N GLU A 218 -10.05 14.49 2.41
CA GLU A 218 -11.06 13.52 2.87
C GLU A 218 -11.65 12.70 1.72
N PHE A 219 -11.69 11.36 1.88
CA PHE A 219 -12.26 10.47 0.88
C PHE A 219 -12.82 9.17 1.45
N TYR A 220 -13.78 8.59 0.73
CA TYR A 220 -14.26 7.23 0.94
C TYR A 220 -13.68 6.29 -0.10
N ALA A 221 -13.33 5.06 0.30
CA ALA A 221 -13.03 3.98 -0.62
C ALA A 221 -14.08 2.87 -0.50
N TYR A 222 -14.37 2.20 -1.62
CA TYR A 222 -15.36 1.14 -1.69
C TYR A 222 -15.08 0.16 -2.81
N GLY A 223 -15.65 -1.04 -2.68
CA GLY A 223 -15.47 -2.16 -3.59
C GLY A 223 -15.43 -3.49 -2.83
N PRO A 224 -15.37 -4.60 -3.58
CA PRO A 224 -15.52 -5.97 -3.08
C PRO A 224 -14.26 -6.59 -2.48
#